data_AF-A0AAW9UPC2-F1
#
_entry.id   AF-A0AAW9UPC2-F1
#
_cell.length_a   1.000
_cell.length_b   1.000
_cell.length_c   1.000
_cell.angle_alpha   90.00
_cell.angle_beta   90.00
_cell.angle_gamma   90.00
#
_symmetry.space_group_name_H-M   'P 1'
#
loop_
_entity.id
_entity.type
_entity.pdbx_description
1 polymer ?
#
loop_
_entity_poly.entity_id
_entity_poly.type
_entity_poly.pdbx_seq_one_letter_code
_entity_poly.pdbx_strand_id
1 'polypeptide(L)'
;MSEFELLAQDLLEKAEAEEQLRQENDKKLLGQVLEIYDQKYVAELLRKVGKNEWSRETLNRWINGKCSPKTLTLAEEELLRKMLPEAPAHHPDYAFRFIDLFAGIGGIRKGFETIGGQCVFTSEWNKEAVRTYKAN
;
A
#
# COMPACT_ATOMS: atom_id res chain seq x y z
N MET A 1 30.05 -16.36 -28.29
CA MET A 1 29.79 -15.69 -27.00
C MET A 1 30.14 -16.69 -25.92
N SER A 2 30.90 -16.29 -24.91
CA SER A 2 31.32 -17.20 -23.84
C SER A 2 30.14 -17.58 -22.95
N GLU A 3 30.16 -18.76 -22.33
CA GLU A 3 29.12 -19.17 -21.36
C GLU A 3 28.91 -18.15 -20.24
N PHE A 4 29.97 -17.43 -19.85
CA PHE A 4 29.92 -16.37 -18.84
C PHE A 4 29.25 -15.09 -19.33
N GLU A 5 29.33 -14.76 -20.62
CA GLU A 5 28.61 -13.61 -21.20
C GLU A 5 27.11 -13.86 -21.24
N LEU A 6 26.70 -15.08 -21.61
CA LEU A 6 25.29 -15.50 -21.60
C LEU A 6 24.71 -15.49 -20.17
N LEU A 7 25.49 -15.97 -19.19
CA LEU A 7 25.09 -15.92 -17.78
C LEU A 7 24.97 -14.48 -17.27
N ALA A 8 25.91 -13.59 -17.63
CA ALA A 8 25.85 -12.19 -17.23
C ALA A 8 24.62 -11.48 -17.82
N GLN A 9 24.28 -11.77 -19.07
CA GLN A 9 23.08 -11.23 -19.73
C GLN A 9 21.79 -11.69 -19.02
N ASP A 10 21.67 -12.99 -18.74
CA ASP A 10 20.52 -13.56 -18.01
C ASP A 10 20.38 -13.00 -16.59
N LEU A 11 21.50 -12.80 -15.88
CA LEU A 11 21.49 -12.17 -14.56
C LEU A 11 21.07 -10.70 -14.60
N LEU A 12 21.49 -9.95 -15.62
CA LEU A 12 21.07 -8.56 -15.82
C LEU A 12 19.57 -8.48 -16.11
N GLU A 13 19.05 -9.31 -17.03
CA GLU A 13 17.63 -9.36 -17.36
C GLU A 13 16.78 -9.71 -16.13
N LYS A 14 17.23 -10.67 -15.31
CA LYS A 14 16.58 -11.02 -14.04
C LYS A 14 16.61 -9.88 -13.04
N ALA A 15 17.75 -9.22 -12.86
CA ALA A 15 17.88 -8.09 -11.94
C ALA A 15 16.98 -6.91 -12.34
N GLU A 16 16.92 -6.58 -13.63
CA GLU A 16 16.04 -5.54 -14.16
C GLU A 16 14.56 -5.89 -13.95
N ALA A 17 14.17 -7.14 -14.21
CA ALA A 17 12.81 -7.62 -13.98
C ALA A 17 12.42 -7.57 -12.48
N GLU A 18 13.32 -7.98 -11.58
CA GLU A 18 13.12 -7.88 -10.14
C GLU A 18 12.98 -6.43 -9.67
N GLU A 19 13.79 -5.52 -10.21
CA GLU A 19 13.72 -4.10 -9.88
C GLU A 19 12.39 -3.47 -10.35
N GLN A 20 11.95 -3.80 -11.57
CA GLN A 20 10.66 -3.35 -12.09
C GLN A 20 9.50 -3.85 -11.23
N LEU A 21 9.52 -5.14 -10.87
CA LEU A 21 8.50 -5.74 -9.99
C LEU A 21 8.47 -5.05 -8.62
N ARG A 22 9.65 -4.77 -8.05
CA ARG A 22 9.79 -4.06 -6.78
C ARG A 22 9.21 -2.65 -6.87
N GLN A 23 9.55 -1.90 -7.91
CA GLN A 23 9.02 -0.56 -8.13
C GLN A 23 7.50 -0.55 -8.32
N GLU A 24 6.94 -1.56 -9.00
CA GLU A 24 5.49 -1.70 -9.16
C GLU A 24 4.81 -1.97 -7.82
N ASN A 25 5.39 -2.86 -6.99
CA ASN A 25 4.88 -3.16 -5.66
C ASN A 25 4.96 -1.94 -4.72
N ASP A 26 6.07 -1.19 -4.75
CA ASP A 26 6.25 0.04 -3.99
C ASP A 26 5.17 1.09 -4.36
N LYS A 27 4.88 1.23 -5.67
CA LYS A 27 3.81 2.14 -6.15
C LYS A 27 2.44 1.70 -5.69
N LYS A 28 2.13 0.39 -5.73
CA LYS A 28 0.86 -0.16 -5.23
C LYS A 28 0.69 0.10 -3.74
N LEU A 29 1.74 -0.17 -2.95
CA LEU A 29 1.74 0.06 -1.51
C LEU A 29 1.49 1.53 -1.18
N LEU A 30 2.21 2.46 -1.82
CA LEU A 30 1.98 3.89 -1.61
C LEU A 30 0.56 4.30 -2.03
N GLY A 31 0.06 3.77 -3.15
CA GLY A 31 -1.29 4.02 -3.62
C GLY A 31 -2.34 3.68 -2.56
N GLN A 32 -2.23 2.49 -1.94
CA GLN A 32 -3.12 2.06 -0.86
C GLN A 32 -3.07 3.01 0.34
N VAL A 33 -1.87 3.43 0.76
CA VAL A 33 -1.71 4.36 1.89
C VAL A 33 -2.33 5.73 1.57
N LEU A 34 -2.17 6.23 0.34
CA LEU A 34 -2.70 7.54 -0.07
C LEU A 34 -4.23 7.56 -0.25
N GLU A 35 -4.89 6.42 -0.32
CA GLU A 35 -6.35 6.37 -0.23
C GLU A 35 -6.87 6.69 1.17
N ILE A 36 -6.02 6.53 2.19
CA ILE A 36 -6.36 6.69 3.61
C ILE A 36 -5.81 8.01 4.14
N TYR A 37 -4.54 8.30 3.84
CA TYR A 37 -3.78 9.41 4.39
C TYR A 37 -3.45 10.48 3.34
N ASP A 38 -3.35 11.73 3.78
CA ASP A 38 -2.95 12.84 2.91
C ASP A 38 -1.48 12.70 2.46
N GLN A 39 -1.23 13.05 1.20
CA GLN A 39 0.09 12.98 0.59
C GLN A 39 1.16 13.80 1.33
N LYS A 40 0.81 14.96 1.88
CA LYS A 40 1.73 15.78 2.67
C LYS A 40 2.13 15.04 3.95
N TYR A 41 1.16 14.44 4.63
CA TYR A 41 1.40 13.69 5.86
C TYR A 41 2.32 12.48 5.61
N VAL A 42 2.04 11.70 4.57
CA VAL A 42 2.88 10.55 4.19
C VAL A 42 4.30 11.01 3.84
N ALA A 43 4.47 12.10 3.07
CA ALA A 43 5.78 12.65 2.74
C ALA A 43 6.57 13.10 3.99
N GLU A 44 5.90 13.70 4.97
CA GLU A 44 6.52 14.11 6.23
C GLU A 44 7.00 12.92 7.05
N LEU A 45 6.23 11.83 7.11
CA LEU A 45 6.65 10.61 7.80
C LEU A 45 7.80 9.90 7.10
N LEU A 46 7.71 9.74 5.77
CA LEU A 46 8.79 9.11 4.99
C LEU A 46 10.10 9.86 5.13
N ARG A 47 10.08 11.20 5.19
CA ARG A 47 11.27 12.03 5.41
C ARG A 47 11.91 11.84 6.80
N LYS A 48 11.14 11.45 7.81
CA LYS A 48 11.67 11.19 9.16
C LYS A 48 12.42 9.86 9.25
N VAL A 49 11.99 8.87 8.48
CA VAL A 49 12.51 7.50 8.52
C VAL A 49 13.56 7.25 7.43
N GLY A 50 13.34 7.84 6.25
CA GLY A 50 14.15 7.64 5.07
C GLY A 50 15.32 8.62 4.95
N LYS A 51 16.29 8.26 4.11
CA LYS A 51 17.35 9.16 3.63
C LYS A 51 16.92 9.98 2.41
N ASN A 52 15.75 9.66 1.85
CA ASN A 52 15.22 10.29 0.66
C ASN A 52 14.51 11.61 1.01
N GLU A 53 14.75 12.65 0.20
CA GLU A 53 14.02 13.91 0.31
C GLU A 53 12.59 13.79 -0.25
N TRP A 54 11.71 13.17 0.52
CA TRP A 54 10.29 13.10 0.18
C TRP A 54 9.60 14.45 0.41
N SER A 55 8.90 14.92 -0.62
CA SER A 55 7.96 16.02 -0.56
C SER A 55 6.65 15.60 -1.20
N ARG A 56 5.59 16.39 -1.00
CA ARG A 56 4.30 16.17 -1.67
C ARG A 56 4.49 16.09 -3.19
N GLU A 57 5.31 16.98 -3.75
CA GLU A 57 5.59 17.08 -5.18
C GLU A 57 6.44 15.91 -5.67
N THR A 58 7.42 15.45 -4.88
CA THR A 58 8.23 14.28 -5.20
C THR A 58 7.38 13.01 -5.21
N LEU A 59 6.49 12.82 -4.23
CA LEU A 59 5.51 11.73 -4.26
C LEU A 59 4.58 11.84 -5.47
N ASN A 60 4.08 13.04 -5.77
CA ASN A 60 3.18 13.24 -6.90
C ASN A 60 3.85 12.91 -8.23
N ARG A 61 5.11 13.33 -8.43
CA ARG A 61 5.88 12.98 -9.62
C ARG A 61 6.14 11.49 -9.71
N TRP A 62 6.44 10.84 -8.59
CA TRP A 62 6.71 9.40 -8.54
C TRP A 62 5.49 8.56 -8.89
N ILE A 63 4.30 8.90 -8.34
CA ILE A 63 3.02 8.26 -8.67
C ILE A 63 2.69 8.41 -10.16
N ASN A 64 2.94 9.60 -10.72
CA ASN A 64 2.70 9.89 -12.14
C ASN A 64 3.81 9.39 -13.08
N GLY A 65 4.83 8.70 -12.59
CA GLY A 65 5.93 8.18 -13.40
C GLY A 65 6.85 9.25 -14.02
N LYS A 66 6.83 10.49 -13.50
CA LYS A 66 7.60 11.64 -14.01
C LYS A 66 8.93 11.86 -13.28
N CYS A 67 9.34 10.93 -12.42
CA CYS A 67 10.59 10.96 -11.68
C CYS A 67 11.45 9.74 -12.03
N SER A 68 12.78 9.87 -11.85
CA SER A 68 13.68 8.72 -11.88
C SER A 68 13.21 7.66 -10.88
N PRO A 69 13.43 6.36 -11.17
CA PRO A 69 13.02 5.28 -10.29
C PRO A 69 13.71 5.43 -8.93
N LYS A 70 12.97 5.96 -7.96
CA LYS A 70 13.34 5.89 -6.55
C LYS A 70 12.69 4.64 -5.99
N THR A 71 13.50 3.70 -5.52
CA THR A 71 13.05 2.55 -4.75
C THR A 71 12.85 2.97 -3.30
N LEU A 72 11.82 2.43 -2.65
CA LEU A 72 11.67 2.60 -1.21
C LEU A 72 12.81 1.86 -0.49
N THR A 73 13.35 2.50 0.53
CA THR A 73 14.23 1.82 1.50
C THR A 73 13.40 0.85 2.34
N LEU A 74 14.05 -0.17 2.90
CA LEU A 74 13.37 -1.17 3.74
C LEU A 74 12.59 -0.53 4.91
N ALA A 75 13.14 0.52 5.51
CA ALA A 75 12.48 1.23 6.61
C ALA A 75 11.25 2.04 6.15
N GLU A 76 11.30 2.63 4.95
CA GLU A 76 10.14 3.32 4.36
C GLU A 76 9.04 2.33 4.00
N GLU A 77 9.39 1.18 3.43
CA GLU A 77 8.44 0.10 3.12
C GLU A 77 7.76 -0.42 4.39
N GLU A 78 8.54 -0.72 5.44
CA GLU A 78 8.00 -1.20 6.72
C GLU A 78 7.07 -0.18 7.38
N LEU A 79 7.41 1.10 7.32
CA LEU A 79 6.55 2.18 7.82
C LEU A 79 5.20 2.19 7.07
N LEU A 80 5.23 2.19 5.74
CA LEU A 80 4.00 2.22 4.92
C LEU A 80 3.12 0.99 5.18
N ARG A 81 3.72 -0.19 5.36
CA ARG A 81 2.99 -1.42 5.72
C ARG A 81 2.29 -1.28 7.08
N LYS A 82 2.97 -0.72 8.09
CA LYS A 82 2.39 -0.48 9.43
C LYS A 82 1.30 0.58 9.45
N MET A 83 1.20 1.42 8.42
CA MET A 83 0.11 2.39 8.28
C MET A 83 -1.18 1.78 7.73
N LEU A 84 -1.14 0.59 7.15
CA LEU A 84 -2.31 -0.11 6.63
C LEU A 84 -2.90 -1.05 7.70
N PRO A 85 -4.23 -1.24 7.75
CA PRO A 85 -4.84 -2.22 8.64
C PRO A 85 -4.41 -3.64 8.24
N GLU A 86 -4.11 -4.47 9.25
CA GLU A 86 -3.77 -5.87 9.03
C GLU A 86 -5.03 -6.69 8.68
N ALA A 87 -4.85 -7.71 7.83
CA ALA A 87 -5.91 -8.65 7.56
C ALA A 87 -6.25 -9.45 8.84
N PRO A 88 -7.52 -9.83 9.06
CA PRO A 88 -7.89 -10.67 10.19
C PRO A 88 -7.14 -12.01 10.18
N ALA A 89 -6.83 -12.56 11.36
CA ALA A 89 -6.09 -13.82 11.50
C ALA A 89 -6.74 -15.02 10.79
N HIS A 90 -8.05 -14.97 10.55
CA HIS A 90 -8.81 -15.99 9.84
C HIS A 90 -8.84 -15.78 8.32
N HIS A 91 -8.19 -14.76 7.77
CA HIS A 91 -8.09 -14.58 6.32
C HIS A 91 -7.29 -15.73 5.67
N PRO A 92 -7.75 -16.33 4.55
CA PRO A 92 -8.93 -15.97 3.74
C PRO A 92 -10.22 -16.72 4.09
N ASP A 93 -10.22 -17.55 5.14
CA ASP A 93 -11.34 -18.40 5.55
C ASP A 93 -12.35 -17.64 6.44
N TYR A 94 -13.37 -17.08 5.79
CA TYR A 94 -14.45 -16.37 6.46
C TYR A 94 -15.69 -17.25 6.68
N ALA A 95 -16.37 -17.07 7.81
CA ALA A 95 -17.56 -17.85 8.18
C ALA A 95 -18.80 -17.45 7.36
N PHE A 96 -18.94 -16.16 7.04
CA PHE A 96 -20.04 -15.62 6.23
C PHE A 96 -19.63 -14.32 5.55
N ARG A 97 -20.46 -13.82 4.64
CA ARG A 97 -20.26 -12.57 3.90
C ARG A 97 -21.37 -11.58 4.26
N PHE A 98 -21.03 -10.30 4.39
CA PHE A 98 -22.00 -9.24 4.65
C PHE A 98 -21.67 -7.95 3.87
N ILE A 99 -22.63 -7.04 3.84
CA ILE A 99 -22.48 -5.69 3.28
C ILE A 99 -22.72 -4.65 4.38
N ASP A 100 -22.07 -3.50 4.28
CA ASP A 100 -22.11 -2.42 5.27
C ASP A 100 -22.59 -1.12 4.62
N LEU A 101 -23.88 -0.79 4.82
CA LEU A 101 -24.52 0.38 4.22
C LEU A 101 -24.65 1.49 5.26
N PHE A 102 -24.33 2.73 4.86
CA PHE A 102 -24.20 3.88 5.78
C PHE A 102 -23.20 3.58 6.90
N ALA A 103 -22.06 3.04 6.48
CA ALA A 103 -21.08 2.38 7.34
C ALA A 103 -20.43 3.31 8.39
N GLY A 104 -20.47 4.62 8.15
CA GLY A 104 -19.77 5.61 8.96
C GLY A 104 -18.30 5.25 9.08
N ILE A 105 -17.84 5.05 10.32
CA ILE A 105 -16.45 4.66 10.63
C ILE A 105 -16.26 3.17 10.93
N GLY A 106 -17.29 2.33 10.71
CA GLY A 106 -17.15 0.86 10.75
C GLY A 106 -17.41 0.21 12.11
N GLY A 107 -18.22 0.83 12.97
CA GLY A 107 -18.59 0.24 14.26
C GLY A 107 -19.34 -1.09 14.13
N ILE A 108 -20.30 -1.17 13.20
CA ILE A 108 -21.08 -2.39 12.95
C ILE A 108 -20.21 -3.47 12.31
N ARG A 109 -19.38 -3.10 11.31
CA ARG A 109 -18.39 -3.99 10.68
C ARG A 109 -17.53 -4.73 11.70
N LYS A 110 -16.96 -4.02 12.68
CA LYS A 110 -16.11 -4.63 13.73
C LYS A 110 -16.82 -5.76 14.49
N GLY A 111 -18.11 -5.62 14.76
CA GLY A 111 -18.91 -6.67 15.39
C GLY A 111 -19.02 -7.93 14.54
N PHE A 112 -19.31 -7.80 13.25
CA PHE A 112 -19.41 -8.93 12.32
C PHE A 112 -18.04 -9.57 12.01
N GLU A 113 -16.98 -8.78 11.87
CA GLU A 113 -15.63 -9.30 11.65
C GLU A 113 -15.12 -10.10 12.86
N THR A 114 -15.49 -9.73 14.08
CA THR A 114 -15.13 -10.46 15.31
C THR A 114 -15.69 -11.89 15.34
N ILE A 115 -16.83 -12.12 14.69
CA ILE A 115 -17.46 -13.45 14.56
C ILE A 115 -17.12 -14.14 13.22
N GLY A 116 -16.11 -13.65 12.50
CA GLY A 116 -15.60 -14.27 11.26
C GLY A 116 -16.30 -13.81 9.97
N GLY A 117 -17.01 -12.69 10.00
CA GLY A 117 -17.68 -12.13 8.83
C GLY A 117 -16.72 -11.41 7.87
N GLN A 118 -16.90 -11.60 6.57
CA GLN A 118 -16.24 -10.83 5.51
C GLN A 118 -17.12 -9.68 5.02
N CYS A 119 -16.66 -8.43 5.16
CA CYS A 119 -17.31 -7.31 4.49
C CYS A 119 -16.95 -7.33 3.00
N VAL A 120 -17.94 -7.54 2.13
CA VAL A 120 -17.73 -7.62 0.68
C VAL A 120 -18.20 -6.38 -0.09
N PHE A 121 -18.87 -5.46 0.60
CA PHE A 121 -19.30 -4.17 0.04
C PHE A 121 -19.54 -3.17 1.16
N THR A 122 -19.04 -1.95 0.98
CA THR A 122 -19.24 -0.83 1.92
C THR A 122 -19.78 0.38 1.15
N SER A 123 -20.82 1.02 1.69
CA SER A 123 -21.35 2.28 1.18
C SER A 123 -21.35 3.34 2.28
N GLU A 124 -20.62 4.43 2.06
CA GLU A 124 -20.60 5.60 2.93
C GLU A 124 -20.43 6.87 2.09
N TRP A 125 -21.22 7.89 2.39
CA TRP A 125 -21.25 9.14 1.62
C TRP A 125 -20.25 10.18 2.17
N ASN A 126 -19.97 10.14 3.47
CA ASN A 126 -19.08 11.07 4.13
C ASN A 126 -17.61 10.65 3.91
N LYS A 127 -16.87 11.47 3.15
CA LYS A 127 -15.46 11.20 2.80
C LYS A 127 -14.52 11.10 4.02
N GLU A 128 -14.79 11.87 5.09
CA GLU A 128 -13.97 11.82 6.31
C GLU A 128 -14.26 10.55 7.11
N ALA A 129 -15.51 10.08 7.09
CA ALA A 129 -15.87 8.78 7.66
C ALA A 129 -15.22 7.63 6.88
N VAL A 130 -15.24 7.67 5.54
CA VAL A 130 -14.56 6.69 4.67
C VAL A 130 -13.06 6.61 4.96
N ARG A 131 -12.37 7.75 5.10
CA ARG A 131 -10.95 7.77 5.47
C ARG A 131 -10.70 7.06 6.79
N THR A 132 -11.52 7.36 7.79
CA THR A 132 -11.43 6.74 9.11
C THR A 132 -11.74 5.24 9.06
N TYR A 133 -12.73 4.84 8.25
CA TYR A 133 -13.10 3.45 8.01
C TYR A 133 -11.97 2.65 7.38
N LYS A 134 -11.27 3.20 6.37
CA LYS A 134 -10.16 2.51 5.72
C LYS A 134 -8.92 2.41 6.61
N ALA A 135 -8.74 3.34 7.54
CA ALA A 135 -7.67 3.32 8.52
C ALA A 135 -7.85 2.25 9.62
N ASN A 136 -9.00 1.56 9.66
CA ASN A 136 -9.36 0.57 10.69
C ASN A 136 -9.79 -0.76 10.06
#